data_AF-A0A6J2U984-F1
#
_entry.id   AF-A0A6J2U984-F1
#
_cell.length_a   1.000
_cell.length_b   1.000
_cell.length_c   1.000
_cell.angle_alpha   90.00
_cell.angle_beta   90.00
_cell.angle_gamma   90.00
#
_symmetry.space_group_name_H-M   'P 1'
#
loop_
_entity.id
_entity.type
_entity.pdbx_description
1 polymer ?
#
loop_
_entity_poly.entity_id
_entity_poly.type
_entity_poly.pdbx_seq_one_letter_code
_entity_poly.pdbx_strand_id
1 'polypeptide(L)'
;MSTNPFDSDDDQDTTSCEILEGFLCPICREDLKSIDFLTDHFSRAHAEEEDALKSVFKDIFTKAKKKILNNLNDDRGTSSYSGGSSSATRGGNGEQRNPNNARTRMNVYNFMGKQTVGAECSHFEYFQSVRNPRLERYASETNKLIIRLHRLLKDLPTDAMQRKQHEQQTVAWLDGSSVKLCPDCAKSFHIARRQHHCRLCGGIMCNDCSKFLPLENAMQLASLSSTRSDPIQQVQHDQLGGVRLCHHCLWLLDTRQDMHESRTCRPMLVQVYDQIRQLQKEVMPDLDMYMKIVNSLYEGDSIFTIADASALRGKIGQTAEAIDVRSKRIMAIHSEPGSREEALKKAVRLCCIQTIKERMLSLPPLPDEAQIRQIQERKRMETEQRIQTEQRMAMEAFERYGLGNAATTTAVIDSGSFAQGSDLQSLNNWSAPQTAANVRVDDPLVEQINIIKGYIKQARQEMNFEVVETLEINLRELQREVYERQRRSQNALTPEAEA
;
A
#
# COMPACT_ATOMS: atom_id res chain seq x y z
N MET A 1 -45.14 0.93 -44.22
CA MET A 1 -45.80 -0.38 -44.28
C MET A 1 -44.78 -1.41 -44.74
N SER A 2 -44.23 -2.18 -43.80
CA SER A 2 -43.49 -3.42 -44.03
C SER A 2 -43.53 -4.19 -42.71
N THR A 3 -44.56 -5.00 -42.53
CA THR A 3 -44.81 -5.85 -41.37
C THR A 3 -43.87 -7.07 -41.39
N ASN A 4 -43.39 -7.46 -40.21
CA ASN A 4 -42.51 -8.59 -39.96
C ASN A 4 -43.30 -9.91 -40.12
N PRO A 5 -42.83 -10.92 -40.86
CA PRO A 5 -43.65 -12.08 -41.26
C PRO A 5 -43.61 -13.25 -40.26
N PHE A 6 -43.49 -12.97 -38.95
CA PHE A 6 -43.43 -13.99 -37.90
C PHE A 6 -44.51 -13.84 -36.82
N ASP A 7 -45.45 -12.90 -36.95
CA ASP A 7 -46.67 -12.93 -36.14
C ASP A 7 -47.70 -13.83 -36.83
N SER A 8 -47.73 -15.08 -36.42
CA SER A 8 -48.91 -15.92 -36.55
C SER A 8 -49.58 -15.97 -35.19
N ASP A 9 -50.69 -15.23 -35.07
CA ASP A 9 -51.67 -15.33 -34.01
C ASP A 9 -52.17 -16.78 -33.92
N ASP A 10 -51.83 -17.49 -32.85
CA ASP A 10 -52.57 -18.66 -32.36
C ASP A 10 -52.14 -18.96 -30.91
N ASP A 11 -52.50 -18.06 -29.99
CA ASP A 11 -52.44 -18.32 -28.55
C ASP A 11 -53.81 -18.83 -28.07
N GLN A 12 -53.92 -20.15 -27.88
CA GLN A 12 -54.90 -20.75 -26.98
C GLN A 12 -54.18 -21.55 -25.89
N ASP A 13 -54.18 -20.97 -24.70
CA ASP A 13 -54.17 -21.57 -23.37
C ASP A 13 -53.42 -22.91 -23.18
N THR A 14 -52.14 -22.82 -22.78
CA THR A 14 -51.59 -23.74 -21.77
C THR A 14 -50.67 -22.98 -20.81
N THR A 15 -51.06 -22.95 -19.55
CA THR A 15 -50.33 -22.33 -18.43
C THR A 15 -49.06 -23.14 -18.09
N SER A 16 -48.02 -23.02 -18.91
CA SER A 16 -46.67 -23.39 -18.51
C SER A 16 -46.11 -22.30 -17.60
N CYS A 17 -45.61 -22.68 -16.42
CA CYS A 17 -44.90 -21.78 -15.52
C CYS A 17 -43.61 -21.32 -16.23
N GLU A 18 -43.70 -20.19 -16.93
CA GLU A 18 -42.60 -19.61 -17.69
C GLU A 18 -41.54 -19.12 -16.69
N ILE A 19 -40.38 -19.78 -16.68
CA ILE A 19 -39.24 -19.33 -15.87
C ILE A 19 -38.73 -18.04 -16.51
N LEU A 20 -39.16 -16.90 -15.97
CA LEU A 20 -38.68 -15.60 -16.41
C LEU A 20 -37.21 -15.44 -16.00
N GLU A 21 -36.31 -15.41 -17.00
CA GLU A 21 -34.86 -15.23 -16.81
C GLU A 21 -34.36 -14.06 -17.66
N GLY A 22 -33.64 -13.11 -17.06
CA GLY A 22 -33.18 -11.93 -17.80
C GLY A 22 -32.90 -10.73 -16.90
N PHE A 23 -32.80 -9.55 -17.51
CA PHE A 23 -32.73 -8.28 -16.79
C PHE A 23 -34.14 -7.80 -16.49
N LEU A 24 -34.83 -8.55 -15.64
CA LEU A 24 -36.23 -8.30 -15.31
C LEU A 24 -36.35 -7.20 -14.26
N CYS A 25 -37.30 -6.29 -14.46
CA CYS A 25 -37.68 -5.37 -13.41
C CYS A 25 -38.31 -6.14 -12.24
N PRO A 26 -37.81 -6.01 -10.99
CA PRO A 26 -38.34 -6.76 -9.85
C PRO A 26 -39.77 -6.34 -9.46
N ILE A 27 -40.22 -5.16 -9.91
CA ILE A 27 -41.53 -4.61 -9.58
C ILE A 27 -42.55 -5.01 -10.66
N CYS A 28 -42.32 -4.62 -11.92
CA CYS A 28 -43.27 -4.89 -13.00
C CYS A 28 -42.98 -6.16 -13.82
N ARG A 29 -41.86 -6.85 -13.55
CA ARG A 29 -41.40 -8.07 -14.24
C ARG A 29 -41.12 -7.91 -15.74
N GLU A 30 -40.99 -6.68 -16.23
CA GLU A 30 -40.61 -6.40 -17.62
C GLU A 30 -39.16 -6.80 -17.91
N ASP A 31 -38.90 -7.54 -19.00
CA ASP A 31 -37.55 -7.90 -19.44
C ASP A 31 -36.89 -6.78 -20.22
N LEU A 32 -35.89 -6.17 -19.60
CA LEU A 32 -35.23 -4.98 -20.12
C LEU A 32 -33.96 -5.31 -20.88
N LYS A 33 -33.62 -6.61 -21.01
CA LYS A 33 -32.56 -7.19 -21.87
C LYS A 33 -31.12 -6.73 -21.58
N SER A 34 -30.91 -5.59 -20.91
CA SER A 34 -29.62 -5.07 -20.48
C SER A 34 -29.72 -4.38 -19.12
N ILE A 35 -28.57 -4.25 -18.46
CA ILE A 35 -28.46 -3.56 -17.17
C ILE A 35 -28.77 -2.06 -17.28
N ASP A 36 -28.40 -1.42 -18.40
CA ASP A 36 -28.62 0.01 -18.60
C ASP A 36 -30.10 0.32 -18.77
N PHE A 37 -30.81 -0.49 -19.56
CA PHE A 37 -32.26 -0.36 -19.72
C PHE A 37 -33.01 -0.70 -18.45
N LEU A 38 -32.56 -1.72 -17.70
CA LEU A 38 -33.12 -2.04 -16.39
C LEU A 38 -32.95 -0.88 -15.41
N THR A 39 -31.78 -0.26 -15.38
CA THR A 39 -31.47 0.86 -14.48
C THR A 39 -32.26 2.12 -14.85
N ASP A 40 -32.36 2.44 -16.15
CA ASP A 40 -33.15 3.57 -16.63
C ASP A 40 -34.64 3.37 -16.40
N HIS A 41 -35.17 2.17 -16.70
CA HIS A 41 -36.56 1.81 -16.42
C HIS A 41 -36.86 1.88 -14.93
N PHE A 42 -36.04 1.28 -14.06
CA PHE A 42 -36.26 1.32 -12.61
C PHE A 42 -36.24 2.76 -12.08
N SER A 43 -35.35 3.61 -12.61
CA SER A 43 -35.25 5.02 -12.19
C SER A 43 -36.42 5.88 -12.68
N ARG A 44 -37.06 5.54 -13.80
CA ARG A 44 -38.14 6.32 -14.41
C ARG A 44 -39.53 5.79 -14.09
N ALA A 45 -39.74 4.47 -14.19
CA ALA A 45 -41.04 3.81 -14.04
C ALA A 45 -41.38 3.48 -12.59
N HIS A 46 -40.37 3.35 -11.71
CA HIS A 46 -40.53 3.04 -10.28
C HIS A 46 -39.95 4.13 -9.38
N ALA A 47 -39.99 5.38 -9.87
CA ALA A 47 -39.50 6.55 -9.17
C ALA A 47 -40.23 6.81 -7.82
N GLU A 48 -41.41 6.23 -7.60
CA GLU A 48 -42.25 6.47 -6.40
C GLU A 48 -42.35 5.29 -5.42
N GLU A 49 -41.89 4.08 -5.78
CA GLU A 49 -41.97 2.91 -4.87
C GLU A 49 -40.76 2.82 -3.90
N GLU A 50 -41.02 2.28 -2.70
CA GLU A 50 -40.24 2.35 -1.44
C GLU A 50 -38.74 2.73 -1.53
N ASP A 51 -38.38 3.81 -0.83
CA ASP A 51 -37.00 4.32 -0.67
C ASP A 51 -36.00 3.30 -0.10
N ALA A 52 -36.49 2.25 0.58
CA ALA A 52 -35.68 1.15 1.09
C ALA A 52 -35.05 0.31 -0.04
N LEU A 53 -35.80 0.00 -1.11
CA LEU A 53 -35.26 -0.76 -2.23
C LEU A 53 -34.36 0.12 -3.11
N LYS A 54 -34.71 1.41 -3.29
CA LYS A 54 -33.89 2.37 -4.03
C LYS A 54 -32.51 2.58 -3.40
N SER A 55 -32.43 2.70 -2.07
CA SER A 55 -31.15 2.90 -1.37
C SER A 55 -30.27 1.65 -1.46
N VAL A 56 -30.83 0.45 -1.26
CA VAL A 56 -30.09 -0.81 -1.37
C VAL A 56 -29.55 -1.03 -2.79
N PHE A 57 -30.38 -0.82 -3.81
CA PHE A 57 -29.95 -0.95 -5.20
C PHE A 57 -28.92 0.14 -5.56
N LYS A 58 -29.19 1.42 -5.26
CA LYS A 58 -28.26 2.53 -5.52
C LYS A 58 -26.92 2.33 -4.81
N ASP A 59 -26.88 1.78 -3.60
CA ASP A 59 -25.64 1.51 -2.85
C ASP A 59 -24.87 0.29 -3.38
N ILE A 60 -25.55 -0.77 -3.79
CA ILE A 60 -24.92 -1.92 -4.45
C ILE A 60 -24.33 -1.49 -5.79
N PHE A 61 -25.08 -0.70 -6.57
CA PHE A 61 -24.67 -0.24 -7.90
C PHE A 61 -23.58 0.85 -7.86
N THR A 62 -23.64 1.80 -6.92
CA THR A 62 -22.55 2.78 -6.74
C THR A 62 -21.28 2.12 -6.23
N LYS A 63 -21.36 1.10 -5.36
CA LYS A 63 -20.18 0.30 -4.96
C LYS A 63 -19.60 -0.48 -6.14
N ALA A 64 -20.42 -1.07 -7.00
CA ALA A 64 -19.95 -1.76 -8.20
C ALA A 64 -19.26 -0.78 -9.18
N LYS A 65 -19.89 0.35 -9.48
CA LYS A 65 -19.36 1.40 -10.37
C LYS A 65 -18.08 2.03 -9.83
N LYS A 66 -18.01 2.33 -8.51
CA LYS A 66 -16.84 2.94 -7.85
C LYS A 66 -15.67 1.96 -7.71
N LYS A 67 -15.94 0.66 -7.55
CA LYS A 67 -14.90 -0.39 -7.52
C LYS A 67 -14.30 -0.67 -8.90
N ILE A 68 -15.11 -0.55 -9.96
CA ILE A 68 -14.62 -0.56 -11.36
C ILE A 68 -13.79 0.70 -11.63
N LEU A 69 -14.25 1.88 -11.20
CA LEU A 69 -13.51 3.14 -11.40
C LEU A 69 -12.17 3.16 -10.64
N ASN A 70 -12.12 2.65 -9.40
CA ASN A 70 -10.90 2.64 -8.59
C ASN A 70 -9.85 1.67 -9.12
N ASN A 71 -10.26 0.49 -9.63
CA ASN A 71 -9.34 -0.44 -10.29
C ASN A 71 -8.69 0.14 -11.56
N LEU A 72 -9.30 1.15 -12.19
CA LEU A 72 -8.74 1.86 -13.33
C LEU A 72 -7.78 3.00 -12.93
N ASN A 73 -7.85 3.45 -11.68
CA ASN A 73 -7.03 4.53 -11.15
C ASN A 73 -5.73 4.02 -10.49
N ASP A 74 -5.74 2.79 -9.95
CA ASP A 74 -4.55 2.18 -9.33
C ASP A 74 -3.43 1.83 -10.33
N ASP A 75 -3.75 1.63 -11.62
CA ASP A 75 -2.75 1.40 -12.68
C ASP A 75 -2.09 2.70 -13.21
N ARG A 76 -2.49 3.88 -12.69
CA ARG A 76 -1.93 5.21 -13.06
C ARG A 76 -0.94 5.78 -12.05
N GLY A 77 -0.41 4.96 -11.14
CA GLY A 77 0.63 5.35 -10.18
C GLY A 77 2.03 5.48 -10.81
N THR A 78 2.25 6.54 -11.58
CA THR A 78 3.56 6.88 -12.15
C THR A 78 4.57 7.17 -11.04
N SER A 79 5.69 6.44 -11.07
CA SER A 79 6.82 6.56 -10.18
C SER A 79 7.58 7.87 -10.45
N SER A 80 7.39 8.87 -9.59
CA SER A 80 8.18 10.10 -9.61
C SER A 80 9.55 9.85 -8.96
N TYR A 81 10.55 9.49 -9.78
CA TYR A 81 11.96 9.50 -9.39
C TYR A 81 12.45 10.96 -9.36
N SER A 82 12.48 11.56 -8.17
CA SER A 82 13.12 12.87 -7.93
C SER A 82 14.63 12.69 -7.81
N GLY A 83 15.32 12.68 -8.96
CA GLY A 83 16.76 12.84 -9.04
C GLY A 83 17.14 14.30 -8.81
N GLY A 84 17.78 14.58 -7.67
CA GLY A 84 18.30 15.89 -7.31
C GLY A 84 19.32 16.41 -8.32
N SER A 85 19.18 17.67 -8.71
CA SER A 85 20.26 18.44 -9.33
C SER A 85 20.40 19.75 -8.59
N SER A 86 21.63 19.91 -8.10
CA SER A 86 22.23 21.00 -7.37
C SER A 86 21.89 22.40 -7.91
N SER A 87 21.52 23.25 -6.96
CA SER A 87 21.39 24.70 -7.08
C SER A 87 22.75 25.30 -7.48
N ALA A 88 22.80 26.03 -8.60
CA ALA A 88 23.87 26.96 -8.91
C ALA A 88 23.26 28.30 -9.26
N THR A 89 23.70 29.30 -8.51
CA THR A 89 23.23 30.66 -8.39
C THR A 89 23.43 31.48 -9.67
N ARG A 90 22.46 32.37 -9.95
CA ARG A 90 22.58 33.46 -10.92
C ARG A 90 23.58 34.49 -10.40
N GLY A 91 24.63 34.77 -11.17
CA GLY A 91 25.53 35.91 -11.01
C GLY A 91 26.24 36.17 -12.33
N GLY A 92 26.14 37.40 -12.85
CA GLY A 92 26.51 37.75 -14.22
C GLY A 92 27.98 38.10 -14.47
N ASN A 93 28.23 38.36 -15.76
CA ASN A 93 29.37 39.02 -16.42
C ASN A 93 30.75 38.35 -16.40
N GLY A 94 31.30 38.16 -17.60
CA GLY A 94 32.72 37.92 -17.83
C GLY A 94 32.99 37.17 -19.12
N GLU A 95 33.13 37.89 -20.24
CA GLU A 95 33.82 37.38 -21.43
C GLU A 95 35.23 36.93 -21.04
N GLN A 96 35.48 35.63 -21.07
CA GLN A 96 36.84 35.09 -21.13
C GLN A 96 36.90 33.94 -22.14
N ARG A 97 37.38 34.34 -23.31
CA ARG A 97 37.74 33.49 -24.44
C ARG A 97 38.96 32.65 -24.06
N ASN A 98 38.74 31.39 -23.68
CA ASN A 98 39.83 30.41 -23.57
C ASN A 98 39.75 29.42 -24.75
N PRO A 99 40.78 29.34 -25.62
CA PRO A 99 40.81 28.40 -26.72
C PRO A 99 41.27 27.02 -26.22
N ASN A 100 40.93 25.97 -26.96
CA ASN A 100 41.39 24.58 -26.82
C ASN A 100 40.52 23.65 -25.97
N ASN A 101 39.43 23.16 -26.58
CA ASN A 101 39.24 21.71 -26.63
C ASN A 101 38.39 21.31 -27.84
N ALA A 102 39.03 21.00 -28.96
CA ALA A 102 38.34 20.56 -30.19
C ALA A 102 37.52 19.27 -29.98
N ARG A 103 37.79 18.50 -28.92
CA ARG A 103 37.06 17.29 -28.54
C ARG A 103 35.63 17.54 -28.04
N THR A 104 35.33 18.73 -27.51
CA THR A 104 33.99 19.03 -26.95
C THR A 104 33.00 19.48 -28.02
N ARG A 105 33.47 19.93 -29.20
CA ARG A 105 32.61 20.33 -30.32
C ARG A 105 32.00 19.17 -31.09
N MET A 106 32.56 17.96 -30.98
CA MET A 106 32.06 16.77 -31.68
C MET A 106 31.08 15.94 -30.85
N ASN A 107 30.82 16.31 -29.60
CA ASN A 107 29.86 15.60 -28.77
C ASN A 107 28.45 16.13 -29.05
N VAL A 108 27.75 15.51 -30.01
CA VAL A 108 26.38 15.86 -30.44
C VAL A 108 25.40 15.93 -29.25
N TYR A 109 25.69 15.19 -28.18
CA TYR A 109 24.92 15.16 -26.94
C TYR A 109 24.99 16.46 -26.11
N ASN A 110 26.01 17.32 -26.30
CA ASN A 110 26.09 18.60 -25.57
C ASN A 110 25.17 19.69 -26.15
N PHE A 111 24.63 19.50 -27.36
CA PHE A 111 23.70 20.42 -28.02
C PHE A 111 22.26 19.90 -28.06
N MET A 112 21.99 18.72 -27.48
CA MET A 112 20.63 18.29 -27.20
C MET A 112 20.11 19.11 -26.02
N GLY A 113 19.66 20.34 -26.30
CA GLY A 113 18.85 21.11 -25.37
C GLY A 113 17.73 20.21 -24.83
N LYS A 114 17.44 20.33 -23.52
CA LYS A 114 16.44 19.53 -22.78
C LYS A 114 15.30 19.11 -23.71
N GLN A 115 15.30 17.85 -24.15
CA GLN A 115 14.25 17.35 -25.02
C GLN A 115 12.93 17.46 -24.26
N THR A 116 12.02 18.28 -24.75
CA THR A 116 10.67 18.36 -24.20
C THR A 116 10.00 17.01 -24.40
N VAL A 117 9.23 16.55 -23.40
CA VAL A 117 8.42 15.34 -23.53
C VAL A 117 7.61 15.44 -24.83
N GLY A 118 7.69 14.41 -25.67
CA GLY A 118 6.96 14.36 -26.94
C GLY A 118 5.45 14.33 -26.72
N ALA A 119 4.69 14.32 -27.81
CA ALA A 119 3.24 14.12 -27.71
C ALA A 119 2.95 12.70 -27.18
N GLU A 120 2.16 12.61 -26.11
CA GLU A 120 1.64 11.35 -25.59
C GLU A 120 0.21 11.14 -26.12
N CYS A 121 -0.06 9.99 -26.74
CA CYS A 121 -1.42 9.57 -27.06
C CYS A 121 -1.79 8.33 -26.25
N SER A 122 -2.89 8.40 -25.51
CA SER A 122 -3.42 7.25 -24.78
C SER A 122 -4.60 6.66 -25.55
N HIS A 123 -4.47 5.40 -25.96
CA HIS A 123 -5.56 4.62 -26.54
C HIS A 123 -6.37 3.85 -25.50
N PHE A 124 -6.12 4.10 -24.21
CA PHE A 124 -6.72 3.33 -23.12
C PHE A 124 -8.24 3.50 -23.05
N GLU A 125 -8.73 4.72 -23.25
CA GLU A 125 -10.18 5.00 -23.25
C GLU A 125 -10.90 4.26 -24.39
N TYR A 126 -10.32 4.27 -25.59
CA TYR A 126 -10.84 3.50 -26.73
C TYR A 126 -10.77 1.98 -26.48
N PHE A 127 -9.68 1.49 -25.89
CA PHE A 127 -9.57 0.09 -25.51
C PHE A 127 -10.67 -0.33 -24.53
N GLN A 128 -10.96 0.51 -23.52
CA GLN A 128 -12.02 0.26 -22.55
C GLN A 128 -13.41 0.27 -23.17
N SER A 129 -13.71 1.22 -24.06
CA SER A 129 -15.02 1.32 -24.71
C SER A 129 -15.34 0.09 -25.57
N VAL A 130 -14.32 -0.55 -26.14
CA VAL A 130 -14.47 -1.82 -26.88
C VAL A 130 -14.49 -3.04 -25.96
N ARG A 131 -13.65 -3.04 -24.90
CA ARG A 131 -13.47 -4.19 -24.02
C ARG A 131 -14.59 -4.37 -23.01
N ASN A 132 -15.06 -3.30 -22.37
CA ASN A 132 -16.02 -3.39 -21.27
C ASN A 132 -17.34 -4.06 -21.70
N PRO A 133 -17.96 -3.71 -22.85
CA PRO A 133 -19.18 -4.39 -23.30
C PRO A 133 -18.98 -5.87 -23.62
N ARG A 134 -17.76 -6.30 -23.94
CA ARG A 134 -17.44 -7.73 -24.14
C ARG A 134 -17.33 -8.45 -22.80
N LEU A 135 -16.64 -7.84 -21.83
CA LEU A 135 -16.49 -8.38 -20.49
C LEU A 135 -17.84 -8.48 -19.75
N GLU A 136 -18.70 -7.47 -19.90
CA GLU A 136 -20.04 -7.46 -19.30
C GLU A 136 -20.90 -8.61 -19.85
N ARG A 137 -20.89 -8.84 -21.17
CA ARG A 137 -21.57 -9.98 -21.77
C ARG A 137 -21.05 -11.31 -21.23
N TYR A 138 -19.73 -11.48 -21.13
CA TYR A 138 -19.17 -12.70 -20.55
C TYR A 138 -19.53 -12.86 -19.08
N ALA A 139 -19.51 -11.78 -18.30
CA ALA A 139 -19.87 -11.80 -16.88
C ALA A 139 -21.35 -12.17 -16.67
N SER A 140 -22.27 -11.59 -17.45
CA SER A 140 -23.69 -11.90 -17.35
C SER A 140 -23.97 -13.35 -17.69
N GLU A 141 -23.43 -13.84 -18.81
CA GLU A 141 -23.61 -15.23 -19.22
C GLU A 141 -22.97 -16.21 -18.24
N THR A 142 -21.75 -15.93 -17.76
CA THR A 142 -21.08 -16.78 -16.77
C THR A 142 -21.85 -16.84 -15.45
N ASN A 143 -22.38 -15.72 -14.96
CA ASN A 143 -23.19 -15.70 -13.74
C ASN A 143 -24.46 -16.54 -13.89
N LYS A 144 -25.14 -16.48 -15.05
CA LYS A 144 -26.29 -17.36 -15.34
C LYS A 144 -25.88 -18.83 -15.27
N LEU A 145 -24.74 -19.20 -15.86
CA LEU A 145 -24.23 -20.57 -15.81
C LEU A 145 -23.93 -21.03 -14.39
N ILE A 146 -23.31 -20.18 -13.57
CA ILE A 146 -23.00 -20.49 -12.16
C ILE A 146 -24.28 -20.68 -11.33
N ILE A 147 -25.29 -19.82 -11.51
CA ILE A 147 -26.58 -19.94 -10.82
C ILE A 147 -27.28 -21.24 -11.23
N ARG A 148 -27.32 -21.55 -12.53
CA ARG A 148 -27.88 -22.81 -13.03
C ARG A 148 -27.11 -24.02 -12.54
N LEU A 149 -25.78 -23.93 -12.46
CA LEU A 149 -24.92 -24.98 -11.90
C LEU A 149 -25.24 -25.21 -10.42
N HIS A 150 -25.41 -24.13 -9.64
CA HIS A 150 -25.82 -24.24 -8.24
C HIS A 150 -27.19 -24.90 -8.09
N ARG A 151 -28.19 -24.50 -8.88
CA ARG A 151 -29.53 -25.12 -8.88
C ARG A 151 -29.49 -26.59 -9.26
N LEU A 152 -28.68 -26.93 -10.27
CA LEU A 152 -28.47 -28.30 -10.71
C LEU A 152 -27.92 -29.17 -9.58
N LEU A 153 -27.00 -28.64 -8.78
CA LEU A 153 -26.29 -29.39 -7.73
C LEU A 153 -27.00 -29.41 -6.36
N LYS A 154 -27.81 -28.40 -6.00
CA LYS A 154 -28.39 -28.25 -4.66
C LYS A 154 -29.24 -29.44 -4.22
N ASP A 155 -30.05 -29.99 -5.13
CA ASP A 155 -31.03 -31.06 -4.85
C ASP A 155 -30.89 -32.22 -5.84
N LEU A 156 -29.65 -32.64 -6.13
CA LEU A 156 -29.37 -33.58 -7.22
C LEU A 156 -29.96 -34.98 -6.94
N PRO A 157 -30.96 -35.46 -7.71
CA PRO A 157 -31.58 -36.75 -7.46
C PRO A 157 -30.63 -37.92 -7.71
N THR A 158 -30.78 -38.99 -6.93
CA THR A 158 -30.02 -40.25 -7.11
C THR A 158 -30.59 -41.08 -8.25
N ASP A 159 -31.92 -41.07 -8.41
CA ASP A 159 -32.61 -41.79 -9.50
C ASP A 159 -32.35 -41.15 -10.86
N ALA A 160 -32.11 -41.99 -11.88
CA ALA A 160 -31.74 -41.54 -13.22
C ALA A 160 -32.86 -40.80 -13.96
N MET A 161 -34.12 -41.19 -13.75
CA MET A 161 -35.26 -40.52 -14.39
C MET A 161 -35.53 -39.17 -13.72
N GLN A 162 -35.53 -39.14 -12.39
CA GLN A 162 -35.68 -37.90 -11.62
C GLN A 162 -34.55 -36.91 -11.91
N ARG A 163 -33.31 -37.40 -12.08
CA ARG A 163 -32.18 -36.56 -12.45
C ARG A 163 -32.36 -35.92 -13.83
N LYS A 164 -32.82 -36.69 -14.83
CA LYS A 164 -33.10 -36.13 -16.16
C LYS A 164 -34.20 -35.07 -16.09
N GLN A 165 -35.24 -35.30 -15.30
CA GLN A 165 -36.31 -34.32 -15.10
C GLN A 165 -35.79 -33.06 -14.40
N HIS A 166 -34.97 -33.20 -13.36
CA HIS A 166 -34.31 -32.10 -12.66
C HIS A 166 -33.39 -31.27 -13.58
N GLU A 167 -32.60 -31.94 -14.42
CA GLU A 167 -31.76 -31.30 -15.44
C GLU A 167 -32.61 -30.45 -16.43
N GLN A 168 -33.77 -30.94 -16.83
CA GLN A 168 -34.69 -30.24 -17.75
C GLN A 168 -35.48 -29.11 -17.07
N GLN A 169 -35.78 -29.24 -15.78
CA GLN A 169 -36.38 -28.16 -14.98
C GLN A 169 -35.41 -27.02 -14.70
N THR A 170 -34.11 -27.34 -14.61
CA THR A 170 -33.07 -26.33 -14.36
C THR A 170 -32.82 -25.43 -15.58
N VAL A 171 -32.92 -25.98 -16.79
CA VAL A 171 -32.79 -25.22 -18.04
C VAL A 171 -33.60 -25.88 -19.15
N ALA A 172 -34.35 -25.06 -19.91
CA ALA A 172 -35.09 -25.54 -21.06
C ALA A 172 -34.15 -26.08 -22.15
N TRP A 173 -34.41 -27.30 -22.62
CA TRP A 173 -33.61 -27.94 -23.66
C TRP A 173 -34.17 -27.62 -25.03
N LEU A 174 -33.30 -27.23 -25.96
CA LEU A 174 -33.71 -27.01 -27.35
C LEU A 174 -34.22 -28.32 -27.97
N ASP A 175 -35.28 -28.23 -28.78
CA ASP A 175 -35.83 -29.38 -29.47
C ASP A 175 -34.88 -29.86 -30.58
N GLY A 176 -34.61 -31.17 -30.59
CA GLY A 176 -33.73 -31.84 -31.54
C GLY A 176 -34.18 -31.71 -33.00
N SER A 177 -35.49 -31.55 -33.24
CA SER A 177 -36.03 -31.39 -34.60
C SER A 177 -35.56 -30.11 -35.29
N SER A 178 -35.30 -29.06 -34.50
CA SER A 178 -34.90 -27.73 -34.98
C SER A 178 -33.40 -27.64 -35.32
N VAL A 179 -32.58 -28.58 -34.82
CA VAL A 179 -31.12 -28.50 -34.93
C VAL A 179 -30.56 -29.62 -35.81
N LYS A 180 -30.45 -29.36 -37.12
CA LYS A 180 -29.93 -30.33 -38.10
C LYS A 180 -28.41 -30.49 -38.09
N LEU A 181 -27.69 -29.45 -37.68
CA LEU A 181 -26.22 -29.39 -37.64
C LEU A 181 -25.75 -29.05 -36.23
N CYS A 182 -24.62 -29.60 -35.80
CA CYS A 182 -24.01 -29.21 -34.53
C CYS A 182 -23.57 -27.73 -34.60
N PRO A 183 -24.03 -26.84 -33.70
CA PRO A 183 -23.68 -25.41 -33.72
C PRO A 183 -22.18 -25.14 -33.58
N ASP A 184 -21.45 -26.01 -32.88
CA ASP A 184 -20.01 -25.83 -32.62
C ASP A 184 -19.13 -26.22 -33.82
N CYS A 185 -19.45 -27.31 -34.53
CA CYS A 185 -18.60 -27.85 -35.61
C CYS A 185 -19.26 -27.91 -36.99
N ALA A 186 -20.51 -27.45 -37.10
CA ALA A 186 -21.34 -27.46 -38.32
C ALA A 186 -21.59 -28.83 -38.98
N LYS A 187 -21.18 -29.94 -38.36
CA LYS A 187 -21.39 -31.30 -38.88
C LYS A 187 -22.83 -31.76 -38.63
N SER A 188 -23.43 -32.43 -39.62
CA SER A 188 -24.81 -32.94 -39.56
C SER A 188 -24.97 -34.09 -38.58
N PHE A 189 -26.13 -34.17 -37.92
CA PHE A 189 -26.47 -35.30 -37.07
C PHE A 189 -26.95 -36.50 -37.89
N HIS A 190 -26.64 -37.71 -37.44
CA HIS A 190 -27.05 -38.99 -38.02
C HIS A 190 -26.94 -40.10 -36.97
N ILE A 191 -27.27 -41.36 -37.32
CA ILE A 191 -27.36 -42.48 -36.35
C ILE A 191 -26.11 -42.64 -35.46
N ALA A 192 -24.92 -42.46 -36.03
CA ALA A 192 -23.64 -42.55 -35.31
C ALA A 192 -23.19 -41.22 -34.66
N ARG A 193 -23.73 -40.08 -35.11
CA ARG A 193 -23.46 -38.75 -34.55
C ARG A 193 -24.75 -38.21 -33.94
N ARG A 194 -24.99 -38.61 -32.69
CA ARG A 194 -26.22 -38.28 -31.96
C ARG A 194 -26.17 -36.87 -31.36
N GLN A 195 -27.35 -36.33 -31.10
CA GLN A 195 -27.53 -35.06 -30.41
C GLN A 195 -27.36 -35.25 -28.88
N HIS A 196 -26.75 -34.27 -28.24
CA HIS A 196 -26.62 -34.18 -26.79
C HIS A 196 -26.95 -32.76 -26.33
N HIS A 197 -27.51 -32.63 -25.13
CA HIS A 197 -27.82 -31.33 -24.54
C HIS A 197 -26.78 -30.90 -23.51
N CYS A 198 -26.46 -29.61 -23.51
CA CYS A 198 -25.69 -28.96 -22.46
C CYS A 198 -26.58 -28.79 -21.23
N ARG A 199 -26.11 -29.24 -20.06
CA ARG A 199 -26.89 -29.18 -18.80
C ARG A 199 -27.02 -27.77 -18.23
N LEU A 200 -26.30 -26.79 -18.75
CA LEU A 200 -26.36 -25.40 -18.25
C LEU A 200 -27.00 -24.41 -19.22
N CYS A 201 -26.93 -24.63 -20.54
CA CYS A 201 -27.57 -23.74 -21.51
C CYS A 201 -28.70 -24.39 -22.31
N GLY A 202 -28.91 -25.71 -22.21
CA GLY A 202 -29.93 -26.42 -22.98
C GLY A 202 -29.63 -26.56 -24.47
N GLY A 203 -28.50 -26.02 -24.95
CA GLY A 203 -28.08 -26.12 -26.34
C GLY A 203 -27.73 -27.54 -26.78
N ILE A 204 -27.91 -27.84 -28.07
CA ILE A 204 -27.60 -29.14 -28.67
C ILE A 204 -26.19 -29.15 -29.26
N MET A 205 -25.42 -30.20 -28.99
CA MET A 205 -24.08 -30.44 -29.55
C MET A 205 -23.85 -31.92 -29.86
N CYS A 206 -22.82 -32.24 -30.65
CA CYS A 206 -22.38 -33.62 -30.87
C CYS A 206 -21.44 -34.09 -29.75
N ASN A 207 -21.14 -35.40 -29.70
CA ASN A 207 -20.29 -35.96 -28.65
C ASN A 207 -18.88 -35.32 -28.65
N ASP A 208 -18.28 -35.12 -29.83
CA ASP A 208 -16.95 -34.51 -29.98
C ASP A 208 -16.89 -33.07 -29.46
N CYS A 209 -18.02 -32.35 -29.52
CA CYS A 209 -18.17 -30.97 -29.06
C CYS A 209 -18.69 -30.87 -27.61
N SER A 210 -18.96 -32.00 -26.97
CA SER A 210 -19.38 -32.04 -25.57
C SER A 210 -18.19 -32.32 -24.66
N LYS A 211 -18.19 -31.69 -23.49
CA LYS A 211 -17.19 -31.87 -22.44
C LYS A 211 -17.87 -32.20 -21.12
N PHE A 212 -17.14 -32.74 -20.17
CA PHE A 212 -17.65 -33.06 -18.84
C PHE A 212 -16.87 -32.25 -17.80
N LEU A 213 -17.59 -31.44 -17.03
CA LEU A 213 -17.06 -30.76 -15.86
C LEU A 213 -17.10 -31.74 -14.68
N PRO A 214 -15.95 -32.10 -14.06
CA PRO A 214 -15.93 -32.96 -12.89
C PRO A 214 -16.80 -32.41 -11.77
N LEU A 215 -17.46 -33.30 -11.02
CA LEU A 215 -18.41 -32.89 -9.99
C LEU A 215 -17.75 -32.02 -8.89
N GLU A 216 -16.51 -32.33 -8.52
CA GLU A 216 -15.73 -31.53 -7.56
C GLU A 216 -15.56 -30.08 -8.03
N ASN A 217 -15.07 -29.89 -9.26
CA ASN A 217 -14.91 -28.55 -9.85
C ASN A 217 -16.26 -27.84 -9.98
N ALA A 218 -17.32 -28.57 -10.33
CA ALA A 218 -18.68 -28.04 -10.43
C ALA A 218 -19.19 -27.49 -9.09
N MET A 219 -18.95 -28.21 -7.99
CA MET A 219 -19.32 -27.78 -6.63
C MET A 219 -18.52 -26.54 -6.20
N GLN A 220 -17.20 -26.52 -6.46
CA GLN A 220 -16.36 -25.36 -6.17
C GLN A 220 -16.85 -24.12 -6.92
N LEU A 221 -17.11 -24.24 -8.23
CA LEU A 221 -17.64 -23.14 -9.05
C LEU A 221 -19.02 -22.67 -8.60
N ALA A 222 -19.92 -23.59 -8.24
CA ALA A 222 -21.24 -23.25 -7.72
C ALA A 222 -21.18 -22.50 -6.39
N SER A 223 -20.20 -22.83 -5.53
CA SER A 223 -19.99 -22.12 -4.26
C SER A 223 -19.61 -20.65 -4.43
N LEU A 224 -19.02 -20.26 -5.58
CA LEU A 224 -18.68 -18.88 -5.90
C LEU A 224 -19.92 -17.98 -6.11
N SER A 225 -21.11 -18.56 -6.27
CA SER A 225 -22.37 -17.83 -6.38
C SER A 225 -22.83 -17.20 -5.06
N SER A 226 -22.29 -17.65 -3.93
CA SER A 226 -22.96 -17.56 -2.63
C SER A 226 -22.36 -16.47 -1.75
N THR A 227 -22.94 -15.27 -1.78
CA THR A 227 -22.82 -14.33 -0.65
C THR A 227 -23.82 -14.65 0.48
N ARG A 228 -24.84 -15.50 0.23
CA ARG A 228 -25.93 -15.83 1.18
C ARG A 228 -26.65 -17.19 0.94
N SER A 229 -26.06 -18.16 0.23
CA SER A 229 -26.75 -19.44 -0.06
C SER A 229 -26.39 -20.53 0.95
N ASP A 230 -27.35 -21.40 1.25
CA ASP A 230 -27.15 -22.62 2.04
C ASP A 230 -26.01 -23.48 1.45
N PRO A 231 -25.16 -24.09 2.28
CA PRO A 231 -24.09 -24.96 1.80
C PRO A 231 -24.65 -26.16 1.01
N ILE A 232 -24.07 -26.43 -0.16
CA ILE A 232 -24.38 -27.64 -0.94
C ILE A 232 -23.95 -28.85 -0.09
N GLN A 233 -24.91 -29.70 0.27
CA GLN A 233 -24.67 -30.89 1.09
C GLN A 233 -23.78 -31.87 0.30
N GLN A 234 -22.73 -32.42 0.93
CA GLN A 234 -21.79 -33.34 0.28
C GLN A 234 -22.53 -34.60 -0.19
N VAL A 235 -22.82 -34.67 -1.49
CA VAL A 235 -23.39 -35.87 -2.13
C VAL A 235 -22.30 -36.94 -2.16
N GLN A 236 -22.63 -38.19 -1.80
CA GLN A 236 -21.68 -39.31 -1.86
C GLN A 236 -21.13 -39.45 -3.29
N HIS A 237 -19.83 -39.19 -3.45
CA HIS A 237 -19.14 -38.89 -4.71
C HIS A 237 -18.90 -40.08 -5.64
N ASP A 238 -19.20 -41.31 -5.23
CA ASP A 238 -18.62 -42.51 -5.87
C ASP A 238 -19.31 -42.99 -7.16
N GLN A 239 -20.46 -42.41 -7.56
CA GLN A 239 -21.22 -42.92 -8.72
C GLN A 239 -21.70 -41.83 -9.70
N LEU A 240 -21.38 -40.55 -9.46
CA LEU A 240 -21.81 -39.47 -10.34
C LEU A 240 -20.71 -39.09 -11.35
N GLY A 241 -20.97 -39.35 -12.63
CA GLY A 241 -20.21 -38.73 -13.72
C GLY A 241 -20.36 -37.20 -13.70
N GLY A 242 -19.39 -36.48 -14.29
CA GLY A 242 -19.41 -35.02 -14.38
C GLY A 242 -20.62 -34.43 -15.12
N VAL A 243 -20.77 -33.11 -15.04
CA VAL A 243 -21.84 -32.37 -15.72
C VAL A 243 -21.47 -32.19 -17.20
N ARG A 244 -22.32 -32.64 -18.14
CA ARG A 244 -22.05 -32.48 -19.58
C ARG A 244 -22.36 -31.06 -20.05
N LEU A 245 -21.37 -30.39 -20.62
CA LEU A 245 -21.41 -29.02 -21.13
C LEU A 245 -21.06 -28.96 -22.62
N CYS A 246 -21.51 -27.91 -23.30
CA CYS A 246 -20.92 -27.51 -24.58
C CYS A 246 -19.58 -26.80 -24.35
N HIS A 247 -18.77 -26.67 -25.41
CA HIS A 247 -17.46 -26.04 -25.31
C HIS A 247 -17.53 -24.58 -24.82
N HIS A 248 -18.53 -23.82 -25.29
CA HIS A 248 -18.71 -22.43 -24.90
C HIS A 248 -18.98 -22.24 -23.40
N CYS A 249 -19.90 -23.04 -22.83
CA CYS A 249 -20.22 -22.97 -21.40
C CYS A 249 -19.03 -23.36 -20.53
N LEU A 250 -18.28 -24.41 -20.93
CA LEU A 250 -17.08 -24.81 -20.20
C LEU A 250 -16.03 -23.69 -20.23
N TRP A 251 -15.76 -23.09 -21.40
CA TRP A 251 -14.81 -21.98 -21.51
C TRP A 251 -15.17 -20.78 -20.63
N LEU A 252 -16.44 -20.41 -20.54
CA LEU A 252 -16.90 -19.33 -19.65
C LEU A 252 -16.64 -19.66 -18.17
N LEU A 253 -16.92 -20.90 -17.76
CA LEU A 253 -16.68 -21.36 -16.39
C LEU A 253 -15.18 -21.43 -16.07
N ASP A 254 -14.37 -21.98 -16.98
CA ASP A 254 -12.90 -22.05 -16.84
C ASP A 254 -12.32 -20.63 -16.73
N THR A 255 -12.75 -19.69 -17.59
CA THR A 255 -12.31 -18.29 -17.54
C THR A 255 -12.64 -17.64 -16.19
N ARG A 256 -13.79 -17.97 -15.60
CA ARG A 256 -14.16 -17.48 -14.27
C ARG A 256 -13.30 -18.12 -13.18
N GLN A 257 -13.02 -19.41 -13.29
CA GLN A 257 -12.13 -20.11 -12.38
C GLN A 257 -10.73 -19.50 -12.42
N ASP A 258 -10.15 -19.33 -13.61
CA ASP A 258 -8.86 -18.68 -13.82
C ASP A 258 -8.82 -17.28 -13.20
N MET A 259 -9.87 -16.48 -13.39
CA MET A 259 -9.95 -15.14 -12.79
C MET A 259 -10.09 -15.19 -11.26
N HIS A 260 -10.75 -16.21 -10.71
CA HIS A 260 -10.83 -16.40 -9.25
C HIS A 260 -9.47 -16.83 -8.70
N GLU A 261 -8.82 -17.80 -9.33
CA GLU A 261 -7.49 -18.29 -8.98
C GLU A 261 -6.44 -17.18 -9.09
N SER A 262 -6.46 -16.36 -10.15
CA SER A 262 -5.51 -15.25 -10.30
C SER A 262 -5.63 -14.20 -9.20
N ARG A 263 -6.80 -14.12 -8.54
CA ARG A 263 -7.07 -13.16 -7.44
C ARG A 263 -6.81 -13.76 -6.06
N THR A 264 -6.91 -15.08 -5.93
CA THR A 264 -6.85 -15.78 -4.63
C THR A 264 -5.55 -16.56 -4.44
N CYS A 265 -4.96 -17.06 -5.51
CA CYS A 265 -3.67 -17.71 -5.49
C CYS A 265 -2.59 -16.70 -5.10
N ARG A 266 -1.89 -17.01 -4.02
CA ARG A 266 -0.65 -16.33 -3.61
C ARG A 266 0.47 -17.34 -3.74
N PRO A 267 1.15 -17.42 -4.90
CA PRO A 267 2.29 -18.32 -5.07
C PRO A 267 3.32 -18.08 -3.97
N MET A 268 4.02 -19.13 -3.53
CA MET A 268 5.03 -19.03 -2.47
C MET A 268 6.07 -17.95 -2.75
N LEU A 269 6.45 -17.77 -4.02
CA LEU A 269 7.37 -16.71 -4.45
C LEU A 269 6.83 -15.32 -4.09
N VAL A 270 5.55 -15.05 -4.38
CA VAL A 270 4.90 -13.76 -4.07
C VAL A 270 4.85 -13.53 -2.56
N GLN A 271 4.47 -14.55 -1.79
CA GLN A 271 4.41 -14.44 -0.33
C GLN A 271 5.77 -14.09 0.29
N VAL A 272 6.85 -14.75 -0.15
CA VAL A 272 8.21 -14.47 0.37
C VAL A 272 8.72 -13.12 -0.12
N TYR A 273 8.40 -12.72 -1.35
CA TYR A 273 8.76 -11.41 -1.88
C TYR A 273 8.07 -10.27 -1.13
N ASP A 274 6.78 -10.41 -0.80
CA ASP A 274 6.05 -9.41 -0.02
C ASP A 274 6.67 -9.24 1.37
N GLN A 275 7.12 -10.32 2.00
CA GLN A 275 7.87 -10.25 3.26
C GLN A 275 9.20 -9.50 3.11
N ILE A 276 9.93 -9.69 2.01
CA ILE A 276 11.15 -8.93 1.72
C ILE A 276 10.83 -7.44 1.58
N ARG A 277 9.76 -7.10 0.85
CA ARG A 277 9.33 -5.71 0.67
C ARG A 277 8.91 -5.07 1.98
N GLN A 278 8.26 -5.82 2.85
CA GLN A 278 7.90 -5.35 4.19
C GLN A 278 9.15 -5.04 5.03
N LEU A 279 10.14 -5.94 5.07
CA LEU A 279 11.42 -5.68 5.76
C LEU A 279 12.17 -4.48 5.18
N GLN A 280 12.17 -4.34 3.85
CA GLN A 280 12.77 -3.17 3.19
C GLN A 280 12.07 -1.86 3.58
N LYS A 281 10.76 -1.89 3.82
CA LYS A 281 10.01 -0.72 4.26
C LYS A 281 10.28 -0.38 5.73
N GLU A 282 10.35 -1.42 6.58
CA GLU A 282 10.59 -1.29 8.02
C GLU A 282 11.99 -0.75 8.36
N VAL A 283 13.00 -1.07 7.55
CA VAL A 283 14.38 -0.60 7.79
C VAL A 283 14.64 0.84 7.34
N MET A 284 13.80 1.42 6.46
CA MET A 284 14.01 2.80 5.98
C MET A 284 14.10 3.83 7.10
N PRO A 285 13.15 3.90 8.07
CA PRO A 285 13.25 4.85 9.17
C PRO A 285 14.48 4.59 10.05
N ASP A 286 14.88 3.34 10.25
CA ASP A 286 16.10 3.01 11.01
C ASP A 286 17.37 3.54 10.31
N LEU A 287 17.42 3.48 8.97
CA LEU A 287 18.52 4.04 8.17
C LEU A 287 18.60 5.56 8.31
N ASP A 288 17.46 6.24 8.18
CA ASP A 288 17.38 7.70 8.28
C ASP A 288 17.76 8.16 9.69
N MET A 289 17.28 7.45 10.73
CA MET A 289 17.64 7.70 12.12
C MET A 289 19.13 7.45 12.37
N TYR A 290 19.72 6.40 11.80
CA TYR A 290 21.16 6.15 11.93
C TYR A 290 21.98 7.31 11.35
N MET A 291 21.61 7.83 10.16
CA MET A 291 22.30 9.00 9.60
C MET A 291 22.16 10.22 10.51
N LYS A 292 20.97 10.45 11.08
CA LYS A 292 20.74 11.54 12.03
C LYS A 292 21.63 11.43 13.27
N ILE A 293 21.67 10.24 13.89
CA ILE A 293 22.52 9.98 15.06
C ILE A 293 23.99 10.20 14.73
N VAL A 294 24.47 9.64 13.60
CA VAL A 294 25.88 9.77 13.19
C VAL A 294 26.26 11.23 12.93
N ASN A 295 25.41 12.00 12.24
CA ASN A 295 25.65 13.43 12.01
C ASN A 295 25.71 14.20 13.33
N SER A 296 24.79 13.94 14.26
CA SER A 296 24.77 14.54 15.59
C SER A 296 26.07 14.23 16.38
N LEU A 297 26.58 13.00 16.28
CA LEU A 297 27.86 12.61 16.89
C LEU A 297 29.06 13.34 16.25
N TYR A 298 29.09 13.49 14.92
CA TYR A 298 30.14 14.26 14.23
C TYR A 298 30.07 15.75 14.51
N GLU A 299 28.87 16.27 14.75
CA GLU A 299 28.66 17.63 15.23
C GLU A 299 29.05 17.76 16.71
N GLY A 300 29.29 16.67 17.46
CA GLY A 300 29.63 16.75 18.88
C GLY A 300 28.44 17.12 19.77
N ASP A 301 27.23 16.92 19.28
CA ASP A 301 26.05 16.98 20.11
C ASP A 301 26.03 15.77 21.07
N SER A 302 25.27 15.93 22.13
CA SER A 302 25.22 15.00 23.27
C SER A 302 23.87 14.30 23.41
N ILE A 303 22.97 14.50 22.44
CA ILE A 303 21.62 13.93 22.44
C ILE A 303 21.70 12.40 22.35
N PHE A 304 22.57 11.92 21.46
CA PHE A 304 22.75 10.51 21.18
C PHE A 304 24.13 10.04 21.61
N THR A 305 24.23 8.76 21.91
CA THR A 305 25.48 8.10 22.31
C THR A 305 25.99 7.16 21.22
N ILE A 306 27.27 6.78 21.30
CA ILE A 306 27.85 5.77 20.41
C ILE A 306 27.16 4.41 20.59
N ALA A 307 26.70 4.12 21.81
CA ALA A 307 25.94 2.91 22.11
C ALA A 307 24.59 2.91 21.36
N ASP A 308 23.91 4.05 21.28
CA ASP A 308 22.66 4.22 20.52
C ASP A 308 22.89 3.93 19.03
N ALA A 309 23.95 4.51 18.46
CA ALA A 309 24.33 4.30 17.06
C ALA A 309 24.71 2.83 16.78
N SER A 310 25.46 2.21 17.69
CA SER A 310 25.89 0.81 17.59
C SER A 310 24.71 -0.16 17.69
N ALA A 311 23.76 0.09 18.60
CA ALA A 311 22.55 -0.70 18.73
C ALA A 311 21.71 -0.62 17.45
N LEU A 312 21.47 0.59 16.93
CA LEU A 312 20.69 0.80 15.71
C LEU A 312 21.36 0.15 14.49
N ARG A 313 22.69 0.24 14.37
CA ARG A 313 23.46 -0.47 13.33
C ARG A 313 23.30 -1.98 13.44
N GLY A 314 23.27 -2.53 14.66
CA GLY A 314 22.99 -3.93 14.92
C GLY A 314 21.60 -4.36 14.43
N LYS A 315 20.56 -3.57 14.73
CA LYS A 315 19.19 -3.79 14.25
C LYS A 315 19.11 -3.77 12.72
N ILE A 316 19.74 -2.79 12.06
CA ILE A 316 19.81 -2.73 10.59
C ILE A 316 20.50 -3.98 10.03
N GLY A 317 21.57 -4.46 10.67
CA GLY A 317 22.27 -5.70 10.30
C GLY A 317 21.39 -6.95 10.40
N GLN A 318 20.58 -7.07 11.46
CA GLN A 318 19.62 -8.18 11.61
C GLN A 318 18.56 -8.17 10.51
N THR A 319 18.06 -6.99 10.13
CA THR A 319 17.12 -6.86 9.00
C THR A 319 17.78 -7.24 7.67
N ALA A 320 19.05 -6.87 7.46
CA ALA A 320 19.81 -7.28 6.29
C ALA A 320 19.96 -8.81 6.18
N GLU A 321 20.27 -9.48 7.30
CA GLU A 321 20.32 -10.95 7.37
C GLU A 321 18.95 -11.57 7.08
N ALA A 322 17.88 -11.02 7.67
CA ALA A 322 16.51 -11.47 7.46
C ALA A 322 16.07 -11.37 5.97
N ILE A 323 16.52 -10.33 5.26
CA ILE A 323 16.31 -10.18 3.81
C ILE A 323 17.16 -11.21 3.04
N ASP A 324 18.42 -11.42 3.40
CA ASP A 324 19.31 -12.38 2.74
C ASP A 324 18.74 -13.81 2.82
N VAL A 325 18.32 -14.25 4.01
CA VAL A 325 17.71 -15.57 4.25
C VAL A 325 16.44 -15.76 3.39
N ARG A 326 15.55 -14.76 3.34
CA ARG A 326 14.34 -14.83 2.51
C ARG A 326 14.65 -14.84 1.02
N SER A 327 15.64 -14.07 0.57
CA SER A 327 16.07 -14.08 -0.84
C SER A 327 16.69 -15.42 -1.25
N LYS A 328 17.40 -16.11 -0.35
CA LYS A 328 17.88 -17.49 -0.55
C LYS A 328 16.72 -18.48 -0.63
N ARG A 329 15.68 -18.29 0.19
CA ARG A 329 14.44 -19.10 0.13
C ARG A 329 13.74 -18.96 -1.22
N ILE A 330 13.67 -17.74 -1.79
CA ILE A 330 13.15 -17.55 -3.15
C ILE A 330 13.96 -18.36 -4.16
N MET A 331 15.29 -18.38 -4.03
CA MET A 331 16.15 -19.14 -4.94
C MET A 331 15.97 -20.65 -4.84
N ALA A 332 15.58 -21.16 -3.67
CA ALA A 332 15.33 -22.59 -3.42
C ALA A 332 13.98 -23.09 -3.96
N ILE A 333 13.07 -22.20 -4.39
CA ILE A 333 11.81 -22.62 -5.03
C ILE A 333 12.14 -23.31 -6.35
N HIS A 334 11.58 -24.51 -6.57
CA HIS A 334 11.81 -25.28 -7.80
C HIS A 334 11.38 -24.48 -9.05
N SER A 335 12.21 -24.49 -10.10
CA SER A 335 11.85 -24.03 -11.44
C SER A 335 12.64 -24.79 -12.48
N GLU A 336 12.12 -24.86 -13.70
CA GLU A 336 12.86 -25.42 -14.82
C GLU A 336 14.12 -24.59 -15.15
N PRO A 337 15.27 -25.23 -15.45
CA PRO A 337 16.48 -24.51 -15.87
C PRO A 337 16.25 -23.72 -17.16
N GLY A 338 16.71 -22.47 -17.19
CA GLY A 338 16.56 -21.56 -18.34
C GLY A 338 15.17 -20.92 -18.45
N SER A 339 14.25 -21.21 -17.53
CA SER A 339 12.91 -20.62 -17.53
C SER A 339 12.93 -19.14 -17.15
N ARG A 340 11.86 -18.42 -17.53
CA ARG A 340 11.61 -17.04 -17.06
C ARG A 340 11.46 -16.96 -15.55
N GLU A 341 10.95 -18.01 -14.92
CA GLU A 341 10.85 -18.10 -13.46
C GLU A 341 12.24 -18.13 -12.81
N GLU A 342 13.17 -18.93 -13.35
CA GLU A 342 14.56 -18.93 -12.86
C GLU A 342 15.21 -17.55 -12.98
N ALA A 343 15.03 -16.89 -14.14
CA ALA A 343 15.54 -15.55 -14.37
C ALA A 343 14.95 -14.53 -13.39
N LEU A 344 13.63 -14.59 -13.12
CA LEU A 344 12.95 -13.74 -12.14
C LEU A 344 13.54 -13.92 -10.74
N LYS A 345 13.70 -15.17 -10.27
CA LYS A 345 14.26 -15.44 -8.94
C LYS A 345 15.70 -14.92 -8.80
N LYS A 346 16.53 -15.08 -9.84
CA LYS A 346 17.89 -14.52 -9.88
C LYS A 346 17.88 -12.99 -9.83
N ALA A 347 16.99 -12.34 -10.57
CA ALA A 347 16.84 -10.89 -10.55
C ALA A 347 16.42 -10.37 -9.17
N VAL A 348 15.44 -11.02 -8.52
CA VAL A 348 15.02 -10.69 -7.16
C VAL A 348 16.17 -10.86 -6.18
N ARG A 349 16.92 -11.96 -6.26
CA ARG A 349 18.10 -12.21 -5.41
C ARG A 349 19.16 -11.14 -5.60
N LEU A 350 19.50 -10.80 -6.84
CA LEU A 350 20.48 -9.77 -7.15
C LEU A 350 20.06 -8.40 -6.59
N CYS A 351 18.80 -8.02 -6.77
CA CYS A 351 18.24 -6.78 -6.21
C CYS A 351 18.33 -6.75 -4.68
N CYS A 352 18.05 -7.86 -4.00
CA CYS A 352 18.22 -7.97 -2.54
C CYS A 352 19.67 -7.77 -2.11
N ILE A 353 20.62 -8.45 -2.77
CA ILE A 353 22.07 -8.31 -2.48
C ILE A 353 22.50 -6.86 -2.66
N GLN A 354 22.10 -6.23 -3.76
CA GLN A 354 22.45 -4.85 -4.07
C GLN A 354 21.88 -3.89 -3.03
N THR A 355 20.60 -4.06 -2.66
CA THR A 355 19.94 -3.24 -1.62
C THR A 355 20.66 -3.37 -0.28
N ILE A 356 20.98 -4.59 0.16
CA ILE A 356 21.73 -4.83 1.40
C ILE A 356 23.09 -4.13 1.35
N LYS A 357 23.84 -4.33 0.26
CA LYS A 357 25.18 -3.76 0.10
C LYS A 357 25.14 -2.23 0.14
N GLU A 358 24.30 -1.62 -0.67
CA GLU A 358 24.27 -0.16 -0.87
C GLU A 358 23.62 0.60 0.29
N ARG A 359 22.58 0.03 0.91
CA ARG A 359 21.78 0.75 1.91
C ARG A 359 22.07 0.35 3.35
N MET A 360 22.49 -0.89 3.62
CA MET A 360 22.60 -1.42 4.99
C MET A 360 24.04 -1.71 5.42
N LEU A 361 24.90 -2.15 4.50
CA LEU A 361 26.31 -2.43 4.81
C LEU A 361 27.24 -1.25 4.54
N SER A 362 26.89 -0.39 3.58
CA SER A 362 27.66 0.81 3.23
C SER A 362 27.33 2.02 4.12
N LEU A 363 27.01 1.78 5.39
CA LEU A 363 26.73 2.85 6.37
C LEU A 363 28.02 3.59 6.75
N PRO A 364 27.98 4.91 6.98
CA PRO A 364 29.12 5.65 7.50
C PRO A 364 29.67 5.02 8.78
N PRO A 365 31.00 4.97 8.93
CA PRO A 365 31.63 4.45 10.14
C PRO A 365 31.29 5.36 11.33
N LEU A 366 31.29 4.76 12.53
CA LEU A 366 31.14 5.52 13.75
C LEU A 366 32.45 6.29 14.04
N PRO A 367 32.39 7.54 14.52
CA PRO A 367 33.58 8.26 14.96
C PRO A 367 34.17 7.62 16.22
N ASP A 368 35.49 7.72 16.37
CA ASP A 368 36.18 7.20 17.56
C ASP A 368 35.75 7.96 18.81
N GLU A 369 35.64 7.26 19.95
CA GLU A 369 35.32 7.88 21.25
C GLU A 369 36.24 9.05 21.62
N ALA A 370 37.53 8.94 21.28
CA ALA A 370 38.50 10.00 21.53
C ALA A 370 38.24 11.22 20.65
N GLN A 371 37.83 11.00 19.40
CA GLN A 371 37.50 12.08 18.47
C GLN A 371 36.21 12.79 18.90
N ILE A 372 35.18 12.05 19.32
CA ILE A 372 33.94 12.66 19.85
C ILE A 372 34.24 13.53 21.07
N ARG A 373 35.05 13.02 22.02
CA ARG A 373 35.46 13.80 23.19
C ARG A 373 36.23 15.07 22.80
N GLN A 374 37.14 14.99 21.83
CA GLN A 374 37.86 16.17 21.33
C GLN A 374 36.94 17.18 20.64
N ILE A 375 35.96 16.72 19.86
CA ILE A 375 34.98 17.59 19.18
C ILE A 375 34.09 18.28 20.23
N GLN A 376 33.60 17.53 21.21
CA GLN A 376 32.80 18.06 22.32
C GLN A 376 33.58 19.09 23.14
N GLU A 377 34.84 18.80 23.50
CA GLU A 377 35.68 19.73 24.25
C GLU A 377 36.02 20.99 23.44
N ARG A 378 36.28 20.85 22.14
CA ARG A 378 36.51 21.99 21.25
C ARG A 378 35.29 22.90 21.19
N LYS A 379 34.09 22.34 20.97
CA LYS A 379 32.84 23.11 20.97
C LYS A 379 32.56 23.78 22.31
N ARG A 380 32.88 23.10 23.41
CA ARG A 380 32.81 23.64 24.77
C ARG A 380 33.68 24.88 24.93
N MET A 381 34.96 24.78 24.55
CA MET A 381 35.88 25.92 24.57
C MET A 381 35.44 27.07 23.65
N GLU A 382 34.98 26.78 22.42
CA GLU A 382 34.49 27.79 21.47
C GLU A 382 33.25 28.52 22.01
N THR A 383 32.32 27.78 22.62
CA THR A 383 31.11 28.36 23.20
C THR A 383 31.43 29.21 24.43
N GLU A 384 32.33 28.74 25.29
CA GLU A 384 32.79 29.50 26.46
C GLU A 384 33.52 30.78 26.04
N GLN A 385 34.40 30.72 25.04
CA GLN A 385 35.04 31.92 24.48
C GLN A 385 34.03 32.90 23.89
N ARG A 386 33.01 32.41 23.17
CA ARG A 386 31.95 33.24 22.61
C ARG A 386 31.15 33.94 23.71
N ILE A 387 30.75 33.22 24.76
CA ILE A 387 30.04 33.78 25.92
C ILE A 387 30.90 34.83 26.62
N GLN A 388 32.19 34.56 26.85
CA GLN A 388 33.09 35.55 27.47
C GLN A 388 33.25 36.81 26.60
N THR A 389 33.29 36.64 25.28
CA THR A 389 33.40 37.77 24.34
C THR A 389 32.09 38.58 24.33
N GLU A 390 30.94 37.92 24.30
CA GLU A 390 29.61 38.56 24.39
C GLU A 390 29.43 39.30 25.73
N GLN A 391 29.84 38.69 26.86
CA GLN A 391 29.82 39.32 28.18
C GLN A 391 30.73 40.55 28.26
N ARG A 392 31.95 40.46 27.69
CA ARG A 392 32.88 41.60 27.64
C ARG A 392 32.32 42.75 26.81
N MET A 393 31.79 42.46 25.62
CA MET A 393 31.14 43.47 24.78
C MET A 393 29.92 44.10 25.46
N ALA A 394 29.12 43.32 26.19
CA ALA A 394 27.99 43.83 26.96
C ALA A 394 28.44 44.75 28.12
N MET A 395 29.52 44.40 28.82
CA MET A 395 30.13 45.23 29.87
C MET A 395 30.69 46.54 29.30
N GLU A 396 31.44 46.49 28.19
CA GLU A 396 31.97 47.67 27.50
C GLU A 396 30.84 48.58 26.96
N ALA A 397 29.74 47.99 26.47
CA ALA A 397 28.55 48.74 26.07
C ALA A 397 27.88 49.42 27.27
N PHE A 398 27.75 48.71 28.40
CA PHE A 398 27.23 49.29 29.63
C PHE A 398 28.08 50.47 30.12
N GLU A 399 29.42 50.36 30.08
CA GLU A 399 30.32 51.47 30.44
C GLU A 399 30.21 52.66 29.47
N ARG A 400 30.04 52.41 28.17
CA ARG A 400 29.84 53.48 27.17
C ARG A 400 28.52 54.23 27.32
N TYR A 401 27.45 53.55 27.70
CA TYR A 401 26.12 54.16 27.85
C TYR A 401 25.82 54.59 29.31
N GLY A 402 26.57 54.11 30.30
CA GLY A 402 26.41 54.40 31.73
C GLY A 402 26.98 55.75 32.19
N LEU A 403 27.74 56.46 31.34
CA LEU A 403 28.19 57.84 31.59
C LEU A 403 27.19 58.91 31.11
N GLY A 404 25.96 58.51 30.79
CA GLY A 404 24.87 59.42 30.41
C GLY A 404 23.57 59.10 31.13
N ASN A 405 23.31 59.83 32.22
CA ASN A 405 22.04 59.96 32.95
C ASN A 405 21.50 58.74 33.71
N ALA A 406 21.49 58.89 35.04
CA ALA A 406 20.47 58.33 35.89
C ALA A 406 19.08 58.85 35.48
N ALA A 407 18.31 58.04 34.76
CA ALA A 407 16.87 58.23 34.65
C ALA A 407 16.19 56.87 34.44
N THR A 408 15.39 56.51 35.43
CA THR A 408 14.44 55.41 35.51
C THR A 408 13.74 55.12 34.18
N THR A 409 13.90 53.91 33.63
CA THR A 409 12.92 53.32 32.72
C THR A 409 12.97 51.80 32.77
N THR A 410 11.88 51.22 33.24
CA THR A 410 11.59 49.79 33.25
C THR A 410 11.37 49.32 31.83
N ALA A 411 12.40 48.78 31.17
CA ALA A 411 12.27 48.10 29.89
C ALA A 411 12.33 46.58 30.13
N VAL A 412 11.15 45.95 30.07
CA VAL A 412 11.00 44.49 29.99
C VAL A 412 11.53 44.06 28.61
N ILE A 413 12.75 43.52 28.58
CA ILE A 413 13.31 42.87 27.39
C ILE A 413 13.14 41.37 27.57
N ASP A 414 12.21 40.82 26.80
CA ASP A 414 11.96 39.40 26.61
C ASP A 414 13.24 38.71 26.14
N SER A 415 13.85 37.93 27.04
CA SER A 415 15.10 37.20 26.80
C SER A 415 14.78 35.83 26.21
N GLY A 416 14.28 35.83 24.98
CA GLY A 416 14.21 34.63 24.15
C GLY A 416 15.59 34.29 23.59
N SER A 417 16.15 33.16 24.02
CA SER A 417 17.09 32.33 23.25
C SER A 417 18.49 32.90 22.97
N PHE A 418 19.47 32.60 23.84
CA PHE A 418 20.83 32.19 23.41
C PHE A 418 21.66 31.63 24.59
N ALA A 419 21.43 30.37 24.96
CA ALA A 419 22.36 29.65 25.86
C ALA A 419 22.26 28.14 25.58
N GLN A 420 23.02 27.68 24.59
CA GLN A 420 23.08 26.27 24.24
C GLN A 420 24.52 25.81 24.09
N GLY A 421 24.85 24.79 24.89
CA GLY A 421 25.96 23.88 24.62
C GLY A 421 27.23 24.21 25.39
N SER A 422 27.33 23.79 26.66
CA SER A 422 28.60 23.35 27.23
C SER A 422 28.46 22.99 28.71
N ASP A 423 27.85 21.85 29.03
CA ASP A 423 28.26 21.05 30.21
C ASP A 423 27.38 19.80 30.32
N LEU A 424 27.89 18.66 29.82
CA LEU A 424 27.23 17.36 30.02
C LEU A 424 28.13 16.29 30.64
N GLN A 425 29.44 16.53 30.75
CA GLN A 425 30.26 15.71 31.65
C GLN A 425 30.10 16.13 33.13
N SER A 426 29.80 17.41 33.43
CA SER A 426 29.52 17.83 34.81
C SER A 426 28.09 17.49 35.26
N LEU A 427 27.14 17.33 34.33
CA LEU A 427 25.72 17.07 34.66
C LEU A 427 25.31 15.60 34.76
N ASN A 428 25.99 14.68 34.05
CA ASN A 428 25.79 13.23 34.25
C ASN A 428 26.30 12.78 35.64
N ASN A 429 27.23 13.54 36.23
CA ASN A 429 27.74 13.33 37.58
C ASN A 429 27.09 14.28 38.61
N TRP A 430 25.99 14.95 38.25
CA TRP A 430 25.26 15.84 39.15
C TRP A 430 24.60 15.01 40.25
N SER A 431 25.32 14.89 41.36
CA SER A 431 24.77 14.59 42.67
C SER A 431 24.48 15.94 43.31
N ALA A 432 23.25 16.19 43.76
CA ALA A 432 22.93 17.43 44.47
C ALA A 432 23.99 17.69 45.56
N PRO A 433 24.55 18.92 45.68
CA PRO A 433 25.57 19.19 46.69
C PRO A 433 24.97 18.99 48.08
N GLN A 434 25.33 17.90 48.75
CA GLN A 434 25.03 17.69 50.16
C GLN A 434 25.98 18.53 51.02
N THR A 435 25.90 19.85 50.95
CA THR A 435 26.53 20.72 51.96
C THR A 435 25.76 22.01 52.14
N ALA A 436 25.41 22.25 53.41
CA ALA A 436 24.74 23.40 54.01
C ALA A 436 23.20 23.46 53.87
N ALA A 437 22.55 22.74 54.79
CA ALA A 437 21.23 23.01 55.38
C ALA A 437 20.01 23.13 54.43
N ASN A 438 19.19 22.07 54.41
CA ASN A 438 17.77 22.06 54.02
C ASN A 438 17.40 22.27 52.53
N VAL A 439 18.11 21.65 51.58
CA VAL A 439 17.48 21.35 50.28
C VAL A 439 16.63 20.09 50.48
N ARG A 440 15.33 20.27 50.69
CA ARG A 440 14.37 19.15 50.80
C ARG A 440 14.41 18.33 49.51
N VAL A 441 14.36 17.02 49.67
CA VAL A 441 14.22 16.00 48.62
C VAL A 441 12.88 16.13 47.85
N ASP A 442 12.04 17.12 48.21
CA ASP A 442 10.70 17.38 47.70
C ASP A 442 10.62 18.58 46.73
N ASP A 443 11.63 18.82 45.87
CA ASP A 443 11.47 19.78 44.77
C ASP A 443 10.78 19.07 43.58
N PRO A 444 9.54 19.46 43.22
CA PRO A 444 8.80 18.82 42.14
C PRO A 444 9.54 18.83 40.79
N LEU A 445 10.43 19.80 40.54
CA LEU A 445 11.23 19.82 39.31
C LEU A 445 12.33 18.73 39.31
N VAL A 446 12.93 18.45 40.48
CA VAL A 446 13.97 17.42 40.61
C VAL A 446 13.36 16.03 40.47
N GLU A 447 12.16 15.82 41.01
CA GLU A 447 11.39 14.60 40.78
C GLU A 447 11.08 14.41 39.29
N GLN A 448 10.60 15.47 38.61
CA GLN A 448 10.33 15.44 37.17
C GLN A 448 11.58 15.10 36.34
N ILE A 449 12.75 15.65 36.70
CA ILE A 449 14.03 15.32 36.05
C ILE A 449 14.35 13.82 36.18
N ASN A 450 14.16 13.24 37.36
CA ASN A 450 14.43 11.81 37.59
C ASN A 450 13.45 10.91 36.81
N ILE A 451 12.18 11.30 36.73
CA ILE A 451 11.17 10.60 35.92
C ILE A 451 11.56 10.62 34.44
N ILE A 452 11.94 11.77 33.90
CA ILE A 452 12.34 11.90 32.48
C ILE A 452 13.60 11.08 32.18
N LYS A 453 14.60 11.07 33.08
CA LYS A 453 15.77 10.19 32.96
C LYS A 453 15.36 8.70 32.87
N GLY A 454 14.36 8.30 33.65
CA GLY A 454 13.75 6.96 33.58
C GLY A 454 13.15 6.67 32.20
N TYR A 455 12.35 7.59 31.66
CA TYR A 455 11.75 7.46 30.33
C TYR A 455 12.79 7.45 29.21
N ILE A 456 13.86 8.24 29.30
CA ILE A 456 14.96 8.20 28.34
C ILE A 456 15.60 6.81 28.32
N LYS A 457 15.84 6.22 29.51
CA LYS A 457 16.40 4.87 29.62
C LYS A 457 15.48 3.83 28.99
N GLN A 458 14.17 3.93 29.24
CA GLN A 458 13.18 3.04 28.62
C GLN A 458 13.14 3.22 27.09
N ALA A 459 13.10 4.46 26.59
CA ALA A 459 13.08 4.75 25.17
C ALA A 459 14.34 4.22 24.45
N ARG A 460 15.51 4.30 25.09
CA ARG A 460 16.74 3.66 24.58
C ARG A 460 16.64 2.13 24.54
N GLN A 461 16.04 1.50 25.55
CA GLN A 461 15.82 0.04 25.57
C GLN A 461 14.85 -0.40 24.46
N GLU A 462 13.84 0.41 24.17
CA GLU A 462 12.87 0.19 23.09
C GLU A 462 13.38 0.63 21.71
N MET A 463 14.60 1.20 21.63
CA MET A 463 15.20 1.76 20.42
C MET A 463 14.34 2.86 19.75
N ASN A 464 13.54 3.58 20.53
CA ASN A 464 12.72 4.69 20.07
C ASN A 464 13.50 6.01 20.16
N PHE A 465 14.42 6.20 19.22
CA PHE A 465 15.36 7.33 19.26
C PHE A 465 14.72 8.70 18.99
N GLU A 466 13.55 8.75 18.36
CA GLU A 466 12.77 10.00 18.23
C GLU A 466 12.28 10.51 19.60
N VAL A 467 11.82 9.57 20.44
CA VAL A 467 11.42 9.87 21.82
C VAL A 467 12.64 10.21 22.67
N VAL A 468 13.77 9.51 22.48
CA VAL A 468 15.04 9.84 23.17
C VAL A 468 15.42 11.30 22.88
N GLU A 469 15.44 11.72 21.62
CA GLU A 469 15.76 13.09 21.25
C GLU A 469 14.85 14.11 21.94
N THR A 470 13.54 13.90 21.87
CA THR A 470 12.55 14.80 22.47
C THR A 470 12.73 14.89 23.98
N LEU A 471 12.91 13.75 24.66
CA LEU A 471 13.09 13.71 26.11
C LEU A 471 14.44 14.30 26.54
N GLU A 472 15.50 14.12 25.76
CA GLU A 472 16.82 14.72 26.02
C GLU A 472 16.79 16.25 25.85
N ILE A 473 15.99 16.77 24.92
CA ILE A 473 15.74 18.22 24.80
C ILE A 473 14.97 18.73 26.03
N ASN A 474 13.87 18.06 26.40
CA ASN A 474 13.07 18.42 27.58
C ASN A 474 13.89 18.35 28.88
N LEU A 475 14.75 17.34 29.02
CA LEU A 475 15.65 17.18 30.16
C LEU A 475 16.61 18.37 30.25
N ARG A 476 17.17 18.81 29.12
CA ARG A 476 18.05 19.99 29.05
C ARG A 476 17.33 21.27 29.47
N GLU A 477 16.08 21.46 29.05
CA GLU A 477 15.28 22.63 29.42
C GLU A 477 14.98 22.66 30.92
N LEU A 478 14.57 21.53 31.51
CA LEU A 478 14.32 21.43 32.95
C LEU A 478 15.57 21.66 33.78
N GLN A 479 16.71 21.12 33.34
CA GLN A 479 17.99 21.34 34.01
C GLN A 479 18.41 22.82 33.98
N ARG A 480 18.15 23.51 32.85
CA ARG A 480 18.39 24.96 32.73
C ARG A 480 17.52 25.74 33.71
N GLU A 481 16.23 25.43 33.80
CA GLU A 481 15.29 26.08 34.72
C GLU A 481 15.71 25.92 36.19
N VAL A 482 16.14 24.71 36.60
CA VAL A 482 16.68 24.48 37.95
C VAL A 482 17.92 25.32 38.21
N TYR A 483 18.85 25.36 37.26
CA TYR A 483 20.07 26.17 37.38
C TYR A 483 19.76 27.67 37.52
N GLU A 484 18.82 28.19 36.71
CA GLU A 484 18.40 29.58 36.80
C GLU A 484 17.73 29.91 38.14
N ARG A 485 16.89 29.01 38.68
CA ARG A 485 16.28 29.18 40.01
C ARG A 485 17.33 29.23 41.11
N GLN A 486 18.32 28.34 41.07
CA GLN A 486 19.42 28.34 42.03
C GLN A 486 20.21 29.64 41.95
N ARG A 487 20.52 30.13 40.74
CA ARG A 487 21.24 31.40 40.55
C ARG A 487 20.44 32.60 41.08
N ARG A 488 19.13 32.65 40.83
CA ARG A 488 18.24 33.70 41.36
C ARG A 488 18.17 33.66 42.89
N SER A 489 18.13 32.48 43.49
CA SER A 489 18.14 32.33 44.96
C SER A 489 19.46 32.76 45.60
N GLN A 490 20.61 32.49 44.95
CA GLN A 490 21.92 32.94 45.42
C GLN A 490 22.08 34.46 45.34
N ASN A 491 21.63 35.08 44.24
CA ASN A 491 21.69 36.54 44.08
C ASN A 491 20.73 37.28 45.05
N ALA A 492 19.65 36.63 45.50
CA ALA A 492 18.73 37.21 46.48
C ALA A 492 19.28 37.19 47.93
N LEU A 493 20.32 36.40 48.21
CA LEU A 493 20.96 36.28 49.52
C LEU A 493 22.13 37.26 49.72
N THR A 494 22.46 38.07 48.71
CA THR A 494 23.44 39.17 48.78
C THR A 494 22.72 40.52 48.59
N PRO A 495 22.19 41.15 49.66
CA PRO A 495 21.82 42.56 49.60
C PRO A 495 23.10 43.40 49.59
N GLU A 496 23.09 44.46 48.77
CA GLU A 496 24.11 45.50 48.61
C GLU A 496 24.93 45.78 49.89
N ALA A 497 26.22 45.48 49.82
CA ALA A 497 27.24 46.10 50.66
C ALA A 497 28.02 47.11 49.81
N GLU A 498 27.33 48.14 49.33
CA GLU A 498 27.96 49.35 48.80
C GLU A 498 27.63 50.49 49.78
N ALA A 499 28.66 50.93 50.48
CA ALA A 499 28.72 52.12 51.32
C ALA A 499 29.50 53.22 50.60
#